data_AF-A0A395N8K5-F1
#
_entry.id   AF-A0A395N8K5-F1
#
_cell.length_a   1.000
_cell.length_b   1.000
_cell.length_c   1.000
_cell.angle_alpha   90.00
_cell.angle_beta   90.00
_cell.angle_gamma   90.00
#
_symmetry.space_group_name_H-M   'P 1'
#
loop_
_entity.id
_entity.type
_entity.pdbx_description
1 polymer ?
#
loop_
_entity_poly.entity_id
_entity_poly.type
_entity_poly.pdbx_seq_one_letter_code
_entity_poly.pdbx_strand_id
1 'polypeptide(L)'
;MIQYPTAPVHTAFMEFCGGNHSVNKRATQDEIAYKGNAGEEASYGCNMMLVGDSLAGLYDHTINLTNALAQDQQCVCWLKIGPDGRINGFFEGNQAFNFNLPARRNRVLAIDVDTQGGCTCGVGGIPMTPLSQFASTWLEFDISNRQNGGWSGADASCLVATVYEMDIPGLQVCGQVDCSCGQVDCSTVHPGGTGQNAYLKGMENEDGVGIAIPAGPVRLKATFGYKG
;
A
#
# COMPACT_ATOMS: atom_id res chain seq x y z
N MET A 1 -1.08 11.77 21.03
CA MET A 1 -0.53 11.38 19.72
C MET A 1 0.95 11.14 19.90
N ILE A 2 1.40 9.90 19.78
CA ILE A 2 2.83 9.58 19.69
C ILE A 2 3.25 10.02 18.29
N GLN A 3 4.08 11.05 18.20
CA GLN A 3 4.60 11.52 16.93
C GLN A 3 5.72 10.57 16.49
N TYR A 4 5.37 9.56 15.70
CA TYR A 4 6.37 8.70 15.07
C TYR A 4 7.23 9.51 14.10
N PRO A 5 8.56 9.34 14.09
CA PRO A 5 9.44 10.09 13.20
C PRO A 5 9.06 9.79 11.74
N THR A 6 8.95 10.83 10.93
CA THR A 6 8.65 10.67 9.50
C THR A 6 9.78 9.91 8.82
N ALA A 7 9.44 8.90 8.03
CA ALA A 7 10.40 8.18 7.21
C ALA A 7 11.18 9.13 6.30
N PRO A 8 12.50 8.93 6.18
CA PRO A 8 13.32 9.69 5.25
C PRO A 8 12.94 9.33 3.81
N VAL A 9 13.15 10.28 2.90
CA VAL A 9 13.18 9.99 1.46
C VAL A 9 14.62 9.74 1.06
N HIS A 10 14.92 8.52 0.61
CA HIS A 10 16.26 8.17 0.16
C HIS A 10 16.58 8.84 -1.18
N THR A 11 17.74 9.50 -1.24
CA THR A 11 18.22 10.27 -2.41
C THR A 11 19.36 9.59 -3.16
N ALA A 12 19.78 8.42 -2.68
CA ALA A 12 20.65 7.49 -3.36
C ALA A 12 20.00 6.10 -3.37
N PHE A 13 20.40 5.24 -4.31
CA PHE A 13 19.96 3.85 -4.34
C PHE A 13 20.34 3.16 -3.03
N MET A 14 19.35 2.47 -2.47
CA MET A 14 19.47 1.63 -1.29
C MET A 14 18.93 0.25 -1.64
N GLU A 15 19.66 -0.80 -1.29
CA GLU A 15 19.12 -2.15 -1.30
C GLU A 15 18.11 -2.31 -0.16
N PHE A 16 17.11 -3.18 -0.36
CA PHE A 16 16.26 -3.62 0.75
C PHE A 16 17.08 -4.48 1.73
N CYS A 17 16.61 -4.58 2.96
CA CYS A 17 17.18 -5.51 3.94
C CYS A 17 17.15 -6.96 3.44
N GLY A 18 18.03 -7.81 3.97
CA GLY A 18 18.04 -9.24 3.64
C GLY A 18 18.52 -9.57 2.23
N GLY A 19 19.27 -8.66 1.58
CA GLY A 19 19.71 -8.58 0.17
C GLY A 19 20.28 -9.81 -0.56
N ASN A 20 19.68 -10.99 -0.40
CA ASN A 20 19.89 -12.21 -1.17
C ASN A 20 18.55 -12.98 -1.25
N HIS A 21 17.53 -12.40 -1.84
CA HIS A 21 16.33 -13.16 -2.21
C HIS A 21 16.57 -13.89 -3.53
N SER A 22 17.40 -14.94 -3.46
CA SER A 22 17.49 -15.94 -4.53
C SER A 22 16.09 -16.49 -4.81
N VAL A 23 15.64 -16.32 -6.06
CA VAL A 23 14.61 -17.15 -6.69
C VAL A 23 14.79 -18.62 -6.26
N ASN A 24 13.70 -19.26 -5.86
CA ASN A 24 13.55 -20.68 -5.47
C ASN A 24 13.57 -20.99 -3.97
N LYS A 25 12.39 -20.90 -3.34
CA LYS A 25 11.94 -21.98 -2.46
C LYS A 25 10.41 -22.10 -2.49
N ARG A 26 9.91 -23.26 -2.92
CA ARG A 26 8.48 -23.62 -2.88
C ARG A 26 7.99 -23.64 -1.43
N ALA A 27 6.82 -23.06 -1.17
CA ALA A 27 6.08 -23.26 0.07
C ALA A 27 5.05 -24.40 -0.11
N THR A 28 4.89 -25.22 0.93
CA THR A 28 3.90 -26.31 1.05
C THR A 28 2.73 -25.90 1.94
N GLN A 29 1.52 -26.38 1.61
CA GLN A 29 0.28 -26.64 2.38
C GLN A 29 -0.13 -25.92 3.68
N ASP A 30 0.50 -24.82 4.12
CA ASP A 30 0.00 -23.99 5.25
C ASP A 30 -0.55 -22.63 4.77
N GLU A 31 -1.54 -22.67 3.87
CA GLU A 31 -2.05 -21.55 3.04
C GLU A 31 -3.05 -20.58 3.72
N ILE A 32 -3.13 -20.53 5.06
CA ILE A 32 -3.99 -19.53 5.77
C ILE A 32 -3.15 -18.52 6.57
N ALA A 33 -1.86 -18.79 6.76
CA ALA A 33 -0.93 -17.96 7.56
C ALA A 33 0.21 -17.36 6.71
N TYR A 34 -0.01 -17.13 5.42
CA TYR A 34 1.05 -16.55 4.57
C TYR A 34 1.41 -15.15 5.05
N LYS A 35 2.66 -15.00 5.50
CA LYS A 35 3.17 -13.77 6.10
C LYS A 35 3.73 -12.79 5.07
N GLY A 36 4.10 -13.28 3.88
CA GLY A 36 4.92 -12.55 2.93
C GLY A 36 6.28 -12.13 3.50
N ASN A 37 6.93 -11.24 2.78
CA ASN A 37 8.09 -10.47 3.21
C ASN A 37 7.60 -9.32 4.10
N ALA A 38 8.00 -9.36 5.38
CA ALA A 38 7.75 -8.28 6.34
C ALA A 38 9.03 -7.48 6.67
N GLY A 39 10.10 -7.72 5.91
CA GLY A 39 11.45 -7.31 6.25
C GLY A 39 12.11 -8.26 7.26
N GLU A 40 13.25 -7.83 7.80
CA GLU A 40 13.97 -8.54 8.86
C GLU A 40 13.36 -8.25 10.23
N GLU A 41 13.43 -9.21 11.16
CA GLU A 41 12.91 -9.05 12.53
C GLU A 41 13.51 -7.84 13.25
N ALA A 42 14.81 -7.59 13.06
CA ALA A 42 15.51 -6.45 13.64
C ALA A 42 15.20 -5.11 12.93
N SER A 43 14.50 -5.14 11.79
CA SER A 43 14.23 -3.97 10.96
C SER A 43 12.86 -4.10 10.26
N TYR A 44 11.81 -4.41 11.00
CA TYR A 44 10.45 -4.55 10.44
C TYR A 44 10.08 -3.43 9.46
N GLY A 45 9.53 -3.80 8.29
CA GLY A 45 9.15 -2.84 7.24
C GLY A 45 10.27 -2.39 6.31
N CYS A 46 11.50 -2.89 6.48
CA CYS A 46 12.65 -2.55 5.63
C CYS A 46 12.57 -3.05 4.17
N ASN A 47 11.53 -3.82 3.83
CA ASN A 47 11.14 -4.22 2.48
C ASN A 47 10.30 -3.15 1.75
N MET A 48 10.09 -1.99 2.39
CA MET A 48 9.45 -0.81 1.81
C MET A 48 10.26 0.43 2.17
N MET A 49 10.39 1.36 1.22
CA MET A 49 11.06 2.63 1.50
C MET A 49 10.55 3.76 0.60
N LEU A 50 10.67 5.00 1.07
CA LEU A 50 10.44 6.17 0.23
C LEU A 50 11.72 6.55 -0.49
N VAL A 51 11.64 6.73 -1.81
CA VAL A 51 12.77 7.13 -2.65
C VAL A 51 12.45 8.39 -3.44
N GLY A 52 13.50 9.11 -3.85
CA GLY A 52 13.36 10.23 -4.78
C GLY A 52 12.89 9.76 -6.16
N ASP A 53 12.15 10.62 -6.87
CA ASP A 53 11.58 10.29 -8.19
C ASP A 53 12.62 9.81 -9.21
N SER A 54 13.83 10.38 -9.17
CA SER A 54 14.95 9.99 -10.06
C SER A 54 15.46 8.57 -9.83
N LEU A 55 15.13 7.95 -8.69
CA LEU A 55 15.52 6.59 -8.35
C LEU A 55 14.44 5.56 -8.68
N ALA A 56 13.21 5.99 -9.00
CA ALA A 56 12.07 5.08 -9.20
C ALA A 56 12.36 3.99 -10.25
N GLY A 57 13.11 4.34 -11.30
CA GLY A 57 13.49 3.39 -12.36
C GLY A 57 14.53 2.34 -11.95
N LEU A 58 15.15 2.46 -10.77
CA LEU A 58 16.13 1.51 -10.24
C LEU A 58 15.50 0.39 -9.40
N TYR A 59 14.20 0.49 -9.10
CA TYR A 59 13.47 -0.50 -8.29
C TYR A 59 12.48 -1.25 -9.16
N ASP A 60 12.37 -2.57 -8.99
CA ASP A 60 11.46 -3.39 -9.79
C ASP A 60 9.98 -3.11 -9.48
N HIS A 61 9.65 -2.70 -8.26
CA HIS A 61 8.27 -2.37 -7.88
C HIS A 61 8.19 -0.99 -7.24
N THR A 62 7.36 -0.13 -7.82
CA THR A 62 7.12 1.22 -7.27
C THR A 62 5.66 1.62 -7.34
N ILE A 63 5.24 2.40 -6.34
CA ILE A 63 3.96 3.09 -6.28
C ILE A 63 4.21 4.59 -6.15
N ASN A 64 3.70 5.35 -7.11
CA ASN A 64 3.71 6.80 -7.04
C ASN A 64 2.51 7.29 -6.22
N LEU A 65 2.76 7.65 -4.95
CA LEU A 65 1.76 8.16 -4.01
C LEU A 65 1.59 9.65 -4.26
N THR A 66 0.44 10.07 -4.77
CA THR A 66 0.13 11.45 -5.18
C THR A 66 -0.96 12.04 -4.30
N ASN A 67 -0.78 13.27 -3.83
CA ASN A 67 -1.81 14.02 -3.11
C ASN A 67 -2.53 14.98 -4.07
N ALA A 68 -3.82 14.74 -4.30
CA ALA A 68 -4.68 15.58 -5.15
C ALA A 68 -5.27 16.79 -4.41
N LEU A 69 -5.02 16.95 -3.12
CA LEU A 69 -5.51 18.06 -2.31
C LEU A 69 -4.54 19.24 -2.33
N ALA A 70 -5.06 20.42 -1.97
CA ALA A 70 -4.27 21.63 -1.75
C ALA A 70 -3.68 21.72 -0.33
N GLN A 71 -3.94 20.71 0.50
CA GLN A 71 -3.44 20.60 1.88
C GLN A 71 -2.47 19.42 1.96
N ASP A 72 -1.46 19.54 2.81
CA ASP A 72 -0.60 18.41 3.14
C ASP A 72 -1.42 17.31 3.81
N GLN A 73 -1.07 16.07 3.51
CA GLN A 73 -1.63 14.90 4.18
C GLN A 73 -0.54 14.22 5.01
N GLN A 74 -0.91 13.75 6.20
CA GLN A 74 -0.13 12.73 6.88
C GLN A 74 -0.50 11.39 6.26
N CYS A 75 0.48 10.52 6.10
CA CYS A 75 0.28 9.19 5.56
C CYS A 75 1.01 8.16 6.41
N VAL A 76 0.47 6.95 6.43
CA VAL A 76 1.09 5.76 7.03
C VAL A 76 1.10 4.65 6.00
N CYS A 77 2.15 3.84 6.00
CA CYS A 77 2.19 2.58 5.29
C CYS A 77 2.47 1.45 6.28
N TRP A 78 1.82 0.32 6.07
CA TRP A 78 1.92 -0.87 6.90
C TRP A 78 2.10 -2.11 6.04
N LEU A 79 2.56 -3.17 6.70
CA LEU A 79 2.51 -4.53 6.17
C LEU A 79 1.27 -5.22 6.73
N LYS A 80 0.71 -6.20 6.02
CA LYS A 80 -0.44 -6.98 6.51
C LYS A 80 -0.14 -7.60 7.88
N ILE A 81 1.06 -8.16 8.01
CA ILE A 81 1.60 -8.70 9.24
C ILE A 81 2.33 -7.60 10.01
N GLY A 82 1.93 -7.32 11.24
CA GLY A 82 2.60 -6.36 12.10
C GLY A 82 3.89 -6.90 12.73
N PRO A 83 4.59 -6.07 13.53
CA PRO A 83 5.89 -6.41 14.09
C PRO A 83 5.86 -7.60 15.07
N ASP A 84 4.70 -7.92 15.64
CA ASP A 84 4.50 -9.09 16.52
C ASP A 84 4.15 -10.37 15.74
N GLY A 85 4.16 -10.32 14.40
CA GLY A 85 3.87 -11.46 13.53
C GLY A 85 2.38 -11.79 13.38
N ARG A 86 1.48 -10.91 13.81
CA ARG A 86 0.01 -11.07 13.68
C ARG A 86 -0.55 -10.22 12.54
N ILE A 87 -1.79 -10.49 12.13
CA ILE A 87 -2.50 -9.69 11.10
C ILE A 87 -3.04 -8.41 11.76
N ASN A 88 -2.16 -7.44 11.97
CA ASN A 88 -2.47 -6.22 12.73
C ASN A 88 -1.63 -5.00 12.34
N GLY A 89 -0.95 -5.00 11.19
CA GLY A 89 -0.13 -3.84 10.79
C GLY A 89 -0.93 -2.56 10.52
N PHE A 90 -2.23 -2.71 10.22
CA PHE A 90 -3.17 -1.61 9.99
C PHE A 90 -3.72 -0.94 11.27
N PHE A 91 -3.09 -1.18 12.42
CA PHE A 91 -3.38 -0.51 13.69
C PHE A 91 -2.27 0.47 14.06
N GLU A 92 -2.63 1.58 14.70
CA GLU A 92 -1.66 2.55 15.22
C GLU A 92 -0.64 1.86 16.15
N GLY A 93 0.64 2.13 15.88
CA GLY A 93 1.77 1.53 16.56
C GLY A 93 2.37 0.31 15.86
N ASN A 94 1.68 -0.27 14.88
CA ASN A 94 2.15 -1.44 14.11
C ASN A 94 2.50 -1.12 12.66
N GLN A 95 2.27 0.12 12.21
CA GLN A 95 2.66 0.56 10.87
C GLN A 95 4.17 0.45 10.67
N ALA A 96 4.60 0.24 9.42
CA ALA A 96 6.02 0.19 9.06
C ALA A 96 6.65 1.58 9.20
N PHE A 97 5.98 2.61 8.69
CA PHE A 97 6.39 4.00 8.83
C PHE A 97 5.28 4.99 8.53
N ASN A 98 5.49 6.24 8.94
CA ASN A 98 4.67 7.40 8.60
C ASN A 98 5.47 8.41 7.77
N PHE A 99 4.80 9.24 6.99
CA PHE A 99 5.43 10.30 6.21
C PHE A 99 4.43 11.43 5.90
N ASN A 100 4.95 12.57 5.47
CA ASN A 100 4.13 13.67 4.96
C ASN A 100 4.06 13.58 3.43
N LEU A 101 2.85 13.67 2.90
CA LEU A 101 2.59 13.76 1.47
C LEU A 101 2.15 15.20 1.14
N PRO A 102 3.06 16.05 0.60
CA PRO A 102 2.79 17.47 0.47
C PRO A 102 1.67 17.76 -0.53
N ALA A 103 0.97 18.87 -0.33
CA ALA A 103 -0.08 19.37 -1.20
C ALA A 103 0.37 19.37 -2.66
N ARG A 104 -0.43 18.78 -3.55
CA ARG A 104 -0.17 18.71 -5.00
C ARG A 104 1.18 18.10 -5.38
N ARG A 105 1.79 17.31 -4.50
CA ARG A 105 3.06 16.62 -4.72
C ARG A 105 2.89 15.13 -4.53
N ASN A 106 3.98 14.42 -4.81
CA ASN A 106 4.06 13.00 -4.71
C ASN A 106 5.27 12.53 -3.88
N ARG A 107 5.24 11.23 -3.57
CA ARG A 107 6.35 10.43 -3.05
C ARG A 107 6.36 9.11 -3.80
N VAL A 108 7.54 8.54 -3.99
CA VAL A 108 7.67 7.20 -4.58
C VAL A 108 7.95 6.20 -3.47
N LEU A 109 7.06 5.22 -3.36
CA LEU A 109 7.24 4.05 -2.51
C LEU A 109 7.88 2.94 -3.35
N ALA A 110 9.10 2.56 -3.01
CA ALA A 110 9.74 1.35 -3.53
C ALA A 110 9.41 0.17 -2.62
N ILE A 111 9.10 -0.99 -3.23
CA ILE A 111 8.62 -2.18 -2.53
C ILE A 111 9.43 -3.39 -3.01
N ASP A 112 9.85 -4.25 -2.09
CA ASP A 112 10.51 -5.51 -2.42
C ASP A 112 9.48 -6.59 -2.80
N VAL A 113 9.95 -7.63 -3.47
CA VAL A 113 9.12 -8.79 -3.83
C VAL A 113 8.47 -9.43 -2.60
N ASP A 114 7.36 -10.09 -2.85
CA ASP A 114 6.63 -10.90 -1.89
C ASP A 114 6.03 -10.09 -0.72
N THR A 115 5.73 -8.82 -0.95
CA THR A 115 5.31 -7.87 0.10
C THR A 115 3.81 -7.59 0.03
N GLN A 116 3.09 -7.77 1.15
CA GLN A 116 1.68 -7.41 1.29
C GLN A 116 1.49 -6.30 2.32
N GLY A 117 0.70 -5.29 1.97
CA GLY A 117 0.51 -4.15 2.84
C GLY A 117 -0.49 -3.15 2.31
N GLY A 118 -0.42 -1.95 2.89
CA GLY A 118 -1.25 -0.85 2.44
C GLY A 118 -0.73 0.49 2.92
N CYS A 119 -1.34 1.55 2.39
CA CYS A 119 -1.11 2.90 2.85
C CYS A 119 -2.43 3.67 2.96
N THR A 120 -2.50 4.60 3.90
CA THR A 120 -3.61 5.53 4.03
C THR A 120 -3.10 6.92 4.34
N CYS A 121 -3.91 7.92 4.04
CA CYS A 121 -3.59 9.32 4.26
C CYS A 121 -4.80 10.08 4.83
N GLY A 122 -4.52 11.20 5.50
CA GLY A 122 -5.53 12.11 6.02
C GLY A 122 -5.00 13.52 6.25
N VAL A 123 -5.88 14.50 6.07
CA VAL A 123 -5.61 15.92 6.37
C VAL A 123 -5.74 16.15 7.87
N GLY A 124 -4.72 16.75 8.48
CA GLY A 124 -4.72 17.04 9.92
C GLY A 124 -4.51 15.81 10.83
N GLY A 125 -4.32 14.62 10.25
CA GLY A 125 -4.09 13.36 10.96
C GLY A 125 -4.69 12.18 10.20
N ILE A 126 -4.31 10.95 10.57
CA ILE A 126 -4.93 9.73 10.04
C ILE A 126 -6.23 9.45 10.81
N PRO A 127 -7.40 9.36 10.14
CA PRO A 127 -8.63 8.91 10.80
C PRO A 127 -8.46 7.50 11.36
N MET A 128 -8.98 7.26 12.56
CA MET A 128 -8.88 5.96 13.24
C MET A 128 -10.20 5.56 13.88
N THR A 129 -10.46 4.25 13.91
CA THR A 129 -11.58 3.67 14.66
C THR A 129 -11.32 3.75 16.18
N PRO A 130 -12.32 3.50 17.04
CA PRO A 130 -12.12 3.38 18.48
C PRO A 130 -11.11 2.29 18.90
N LEU A 131 -10.81 1.34 18.01
CA LEU A 131 -9.80 0.30 18.22
C LEU A 131 -8.41 0.69 17.70
N SER A 132 -8.23 1.95 17.27
CA SER A 132 -6.99 2.47 16.67
C SER A 132 -6.62 1.83 15.33
N GLN A 133 -7.60 1.24 14.63
CA GLN A 133 -7.43 0.81 13.23
C GLN A 133 -7.51 2.03 12.33
N PHE A 134 -6.66 2.11 11.30
CA PHE A 134 -6.72 3.21 10.34
C PHE A 134 -8.04 3.17 9.54
N ALA A 135 -8.73 4.30 9.41
CA ALA A 135 -10.13 4.33 8.98
C ALA A 135 -10.43 5.42 7.94
N SER A 136 -9.48 5.64 7.03
CA SER A 136 -9.65 6.39 5.79
C SER A 136 -9.73 5.40 4.61
N THR A 137 -9.66 5.85 3.37
CA THR A 137 -9.46 4.93 2.23
C THR A 137 -8.07 4.31 2.28
N TRP A 138 -7.99 3.03 1.95
CA TRP A 138 -6.75 2.28 1.90
C TRP A 138 -6.35 2.04 0.45
N LEU A 139 -5.10 2.37 0.14
CA LEU A 139 -4.39 1.67 -0.92
C LEU A 139 -3.99 0.32 -0.31
N GLU A 140 -4.44 -0.78 -0.88
CA GLU A 140 -3.99 -2.13 -0.52
C GLU A 140 -3.15 -2.68 -1.67
N PHE A 141 -2.09 -3.41 -1.36
CA PHE A 141 -1.22 -4.02 -2.37
C PHE A 141 -0.69 -5.38 -1.94
N ASP A 142 -0.50 -6.24 -2.94
CA ASP A 142 0.18 -7.51 -2.86
C ASP A 142 1.20 -7.56 -4.01
N ILE A 143 2.50 -7.49 -3.71
CA ILE A 143 3.55 -7.33 -4.71
C ILE A 143 4.33 -8.63 -4.88
N SER A 144 4.35 -9.15 -6.11
CA SER A 144 5.12 -10.32 -6.52
C SER A 144 4.93 -11.53 -5.59
N ASN A 145 3.68 -11.86 -5.27
CA ASN A 145 3.34 -12.88 -4.30
C ASN A 145 3.80 -14.26 -4.76
N ARG A 146 4.67 -14.90 -3.99
CA ARG A 146 5.23 -16.20 -4.39
C ARG A 146 4.19 -17.33 -4.41
N GLN A 147 3.10 -17.21 -3.66
CA GLN A 147 2.05 -18.23 -3.62
C GLN A 147 1.15 -18.22 -4.86
N ASN A 148 0.98 -17.07 -5.52
CA ASN A 148 0.13 -16.96 -6.72
C ASN A 148 0.93 -16.94 -8.03
N GLY A 149 2.16 -17.45 -8.02
CA GLY A 149 3.03 -17.48 -9.20
C GLY A 149 3.71 -16.14 -9.52
N GLY A 150 3.85 -15.26 -8.52
CA GLY A 150 4.54 -13.97 -8.65
C GLY A 150 3.64 -12.85 -9.16
N TRP A 151 2.32 -13.06 -9.21
CA TRP A 151 1.38 -12.00 -9.58
C TRP A 151 1.35 -10.92 -8.50
N SER A 152 1.02 -9.71 -8.94
CA SER A 152 0.79 -8.58 -8.07
C SER A 152 -0.65 -8.10 -8.17
N GLY A 153 -1.18 -7.56 -7.08
CA GLY A 153 -2.47 -6.94 -6.98
C GLY A 153 -2.39 -5.59 -6.29
N ALA A 154 -3.30 -4.68 -6.64
CA ALA A 154 -3.52 -3.47 -5.87
C ALA A 154 -4.93 -2.94 -6.03
N ASP A 155 -5.46 -2.35 -4.97
CA ASP A 155 -6.82 -1.85 -4.95
C ASP A 155 -6.96 -0.61 -4.06
N ALA A 156 -8.16 -0.03 -4.15
CA ALA A 156 -8.63 1.06 -3.32
C ALA A 156 -9.78 0.49 -2.52
N SER A 157 -9.78 0.76 -1.22
CA SER A 157 -10.73 0.18 -0.29
C SER A 157 -11.25 1.24 0.68
N CYS A 158 -12.53 1.16 1.04
CA CYS A 158 -13.13 2.00 2.08
C CYS A 158 -13.90 1.20 3.13
N LEU A 159 -13.67 -0.11 3.22
CA LEU A 159 -14.42 -1.03 4.09
C LEU A 159 -14.45 -0.55 5.54
N VAL A 160 -13.28 -0.27 6.13
CA VAL A 160 -13.17 0.15 7.54
C VAL A 160 -13.91 1.46 7.79
N ALA A 161 -13.63 2.50 6.99
CA ALA A 161 -14.29 3.79 7.14
C ALA A 161 -15.82 3.66 7.05
N THR A 162 -16.29 2.80 6.15
CA THR A 162 -17.71 2.54 5.94
C THR A 162 -18.37 1.84 7.13
N VAL A 163 -17.74 0.79 7.67
CA VAL A 163 -18.25 0.02 8.81
C VAL A 163 -18.39 0.90 10.05
N TYR A 164 -17.46 1.84 10.24
CA TYR A 164 -17.45 2.76 11.38
C TYR A 164 -18.15 4.10 11.08
N GLU A 165 -18.85 4.23 9.95
CA GLU A 165 -19.58 5.45 9.54
C GLU A 165 -18.72 6.72 9.58
N MET A 166 -17.46 6.59 9.17
CA MET A 166 -16.47 7.67 9.13
C MET A 166 -16.48 8.38 7.77
N ASP A 167 -15.82 9.55 7.70
CA ASP A 167 -15.61 10.24 6.42
C ASP A 167 -14.77 9.37 5.47
N ILE A 168 -15.19 9.31 4.20
CA ILE A 168 -14.55 8.51 3.17
C ILE A 168 -13.95 9.46 2.14
N PRO A 169 -12.65 9.80 2.21
CA PRO A 169 -11.99 10.58 1.18
C PRO A 169 -11.87 9.75 -0.11
N GLY A 170 -11.65 10.39 -1.25
CA GLY A 170 -11.46 9.64 -2.51
C GLY A 170 -10.03 9.10 -2.65
N LEU A 171 -9.92 7.94 -3.30
CA LEU A 171 -8.67 7.30 -3.67
C LEU A 171 -8.82 6.64 -5.05
N GLN A 172 -7.83 6.84 -5.92
CA GLN A 172 -7.73 6.11 -7.18
C GLN A 172 -6.35 5.46 -7.29
N VAL A 173 -6.33 4.17 -7.57
CA VAL A 173 -5.13 3.37 -7.82
C VAL A 173 -5.20 2.89 -9.26
N CYS A 174 -4.16 3.13 -10.05
CA CYS A 174 -4.10 2.69 -11.45
C CYS A 174 -2.76 2.01 -11.75
N GLY A 175 -2.81 1.00 -12.62
CA GLY A 175 -1.62 0.48 -13.29
C GLY A 175 -1.03 1.53 -14.24
N GLN A 176 0.29 1.58 -14.39
CA GLN A 176 0.87 2.27 -15.53
C GLN A 176 0.68 1.41 -16.80
N VAL A 177 0.62 2.08 -17.95
CA VAL A 177 0.22 1.54 -19.27
C VAL A 177 1.14 0.42 -19.81
N ASP A 178 2.18 0.02 -19.06
CA ASP A 178 3.11 -1.06 -19.45
C ASP A 178 2.68 -2.45 -18.95
N CYS A 179 1.54 -2.57 -18.26
CA CYS A 179 0.93 -3.89 -18.04
C CYS A 179 0.63 -4.52 -19.40
N SER A 180 1.03 -5.77 -19.60
CA SER A 180 0.81 -6.55 -20.83
C SER A 180 -0.67 -6.73 -21.21
N CYS A 181 -1.60 -6.13 -20.45
CA CYS A 181 -3.03 -6.06 -20.68
C CYS A 181 -3.48 -4.95 -21.65
N GLY A 182 -2.67 -3.91 -21.91
CA GLY A 182 -3.05 -2.82 -22.83
C GLY A 182 -4.25 -1.95 -22.40
N GLN A 183 -4.72 -2.09 -21.16
CA GLN A 183 -5.72 -1.23 -20.53
C GLN A 183 -5.17 -0.70 -19.21
N VAL A 184 -5.35 0.61 -18.97
CA VAL A 184 -5.12 1.20 -17.64
C VAL A 184 -6.32 0.81 -16.79
N ASP A 185 -6.21 -0.30 -16.07
CA ASP A 185 -7.20 -0.65 -15.06
C ASP A 185 -6.97 0.22 -13.82
N CYS A 186 -8.05 0.78 -13.30
CA CYS A 186 -8.04 1.65 -12.13
C CYS A 186 -9.07 1.15 -11.12
N SER A 187 -8.61 0.94 -9.89
CA SER A 187 -9.46 0.82 -8.71
C SER A 187 -9.76 2.20 -8.15
N THR A 188 -11.03 2.56 -7.99
CA THR A 188 -11.43 3.90 -7.55
C THR A 188 -12.47 3.85 -6.46
N VAL A 189 -12.19 4.54 -5.35
CA VAL A 189 -13.17 4.99 -4.35
C VAL A 189 -13.38 6.49 -4.53
N HIS A 190 -14.61 6.90 -4.77
CA HIS A 190 -15.02 8.30 -4.77
C HIS A 190 -15.31 8.78 -3.33
N PRO A 191 -15.22 10.10 -3.07
CA PRO A 191 -15.65 10.65 -1.79
C PRO A 191 -17.07 10.18 -1.43
N GLY A 192 -17.26 9.71 -0.19
CA GLY A 192 -18.53 9.15 0.28
C GLY A 192 -18.74 7.66 0.01
N GLY A 193 -17.75 6.93 -0.53
CA GLY A 193 -17.74 5.45 -0.51
C GLY A 193 -18.42 4.75 -1.68
N THR A 194 -18.73 5.47 -2.77
CA THR A 194 -19.04 4.85 -4.07
C THR A 194 -17.75 4.60 -4.85
N GLY A 195 -17.78 3.81 -5.91
CA GLY A 195 -16.56 3.49 -6.64
C GLY A 195 -16.74 2.48 -7.76
N GLN A 196 -15.61 2.12 -8.37
CA GLN A 196 -15.52 1.09 -9.39
C GLN A 196 -14.23 0.30 -9.20
N ASN A 197 -14.32 -1.01 -9.40
CA ASN A 197 -13.19 -1.94 -9.27
C ASN A 197 -12.45 -1.79 -7.93
N ALA A 198 -13.19 -1.57 -6.84
CA ALA A 198 -12.69 -1.21 -5.51
C ALA A 198 -13.49 -1.95 -4.43
N TYR A 199 -12.92 -2.14 -3.25
CA TYR A 199 -13.63 -2.72 -2.11
C TYR A 199 -14.49 -1.67 -1.40
N LEU A 200 -15.80 -1.79 -1.57
CA LEU A 200 -16.81 -0.87 -1.04
C LEU A 200 -17.69 -1.57 0.01
N LYS A 201 -18.64 -0.82 0.61
CA LYS A 201 -19.58 -1.34 1.62
C LYS A 201 -20.15 -2.72 1.25
N GLY A 202 -20.04 -3.70 2.14
CA GLY A 202 -20.65 -5.03 1.95
C GLY A 202 -19.81 -6.01 1.14
N MET A 203 -18.59 -5.63 0.76
CA MET A 203 -17.66 -6.47 0.00
C MET A 203 -16.61 -7.15 0.88
N GLU A 204 -16.84 -7.28 2.19
CA GLU A 204 -15.86 -7.81 3.15
C GLU A 204 -15.50 -9.30 2.90
N ASN A 205 -16.32 -10.02 2.14
CA ASN A 205 -16.10 -11.42 1.76
C ASN A 205 -15.79 -11.60 0.26
N GLU A 206 -15.69 -10.51 -0.50
CA GLU A 206 -15.33 -10.55 -1.93
C GLU A 206 -13.81 -10.72 -2.08
N ASP A 207 -13.39 -11.25 -3.23
CA ASP A 207 -11.97 -11.43 -3.58
C ASP A 207 -11.79 -11.15 -5.08
N GLY A 208 -10.55 -10.86 -5.49
CA GLY A 208 -10.19 -10.62 -6.89
C GLY A 208 -10.66 -9.28 -7.47
N VAL A 209 -10.95 -8.30 -6.61
CA VAL A 209 -11.32 -6.94 -7.01
C VAL A 209 -10.08 -6.05 -7.04
N GLY A 210 -10.00 -5.17 -8.04
CA GLY A 210 -8.89 -4.24 -8.23
C GLY A 210 -8.02 -4.58 -9.43
N ILE A 211 -6.76 -4.17 -9.35
CA ILE A 211 -5.79 -4.34 -10.43
C ILE A 211 -5.10 -5.69 -10.24
N ALA A 212 -5.00 -6.48 -11.31
CA ALA A 212 -4.17 -7.68 -11.37
C ALA A 212 -3.04 -7.51 -12.38
N ILE A 213 -1.80 -7.77 -11.95
CA ILE A 213 -0.58 -7.60 -12.75
C ILE A 213 0.16 -8.95 -12.79
N PRO A 214 0.44 -9.50 -13.99
CA PRO A 214 1.26 -10.71 -14.12
C PRO A 214 2.65 -10.54 -13.50
N ALA A 215 3.34 -11.66 -13.27
CA ALA A 215 4.69 -11.64 -12.72
C ALA A 215 5.65 -10.75 -13.53
N GLY A 216 6.33 -9.85 -12.83
CA GLY A 216 7.25 -8.87 -13.43
C GLY A 216 7.28 -7.56 -12.64
N PRO A 217 8.03 -6.56 -13.14
CA PRO A 217 8.08 -5.22 -12.55
C PRO A 217 6.68 -4.61 -12.39
N VAL A 218 6.48 -3.87 -11.29
CA VAL A 218 5.19 -3.23 -10.99
C VAL A 218 5.35 -1.72 -10.96
N ARG A 219 4.45 -1.03 -11.65
CA ARG A 219 4.38 0.43 -11.67
C ARG A 219 2.95 0.86 -11.43
N LEU A 220 2.69 1.42 -10.25
CA LEU A 220 1.37 1.88 -9.85
C LEU A 220 1.37 3.39 -9.60
N LYS A 221 0.20 4.00 -9.72
CA LYS A 221 -0.06 5.37 -9.24
C LYS A 221 -1.26 5.33 -8.31
N ALA A 222 -1.07 5.79 -7.07
CA ALA A 222 -2.14 5.96 -6.09
C ALA A 222 -2.36 7.45 -5.84
N THR A 223 -3.58 7.94 -6.10
CA THR A 223 -3.97 9.34 -5.97
C THR A 223 -4.89 9.52 -4.77
N PHE A 224 -4.34 9.93 -3.64
CA PHE A 224 -5.09 10.24 -2.41
C PHE A 224 -5.80 11.58 -2.51
N GLY A 225 -7.03 11.65 -1.99
CA GLY A 225 -7.91 12.81 -2.13
C GLY A 225 -8.47 12.98 -3.54
N TYR A 226 -8.61 11.87 -4.28
CA TYR A 226 -9.22 11.85 -5.62
C TYR A 226 -10.65 12.43 -5.58
N LYS A 227 -11.05 13.18 -6.62
CA LYS A 227 -12.34 13.91 -6.63
C LYS A 227 -13.34 13.43 -7.67
N GLY A 228 -12.97 12.50 -8.56
CA GLY A 228 -13.73 12.22 -9.78
C GLY A 228 -13.21 13.05 -10.94
#